data_AF-A0A7S0FDI8-F1
#
_entry.id   AF-A0A7S0FDI8-F1
#
_cell.length_a   1.000
_cell.length_b   1.000
_cell.length_c   1.000
_cell.angle_alpha   90.00
_cell.angle_beta   90.00
_cell.angle_gamma   90.00
#
_symmetry.space_group_name_H-M   'P 1'
#
loop_
_entity.id
_entity.type
_entity.pdbx_description
1 polymer ?
#
loop_
_entity_poly.entity_id
_entity_poly.type
_entity_poly.pdbx_seq_one_letter_code
_entity_poly.pdbx_strand_id
1 'polypeptide(L)'
;IETAEGKLAQTKGALKEAAADRTSAKEAVAEAMAIREKEAAAFAAEKAELDMNIAAIAKAVAALEKGMAGSFLQTTAAQLLRQVVMSKQDMLDADRQELVSFLSAKDGAGYTPKSGEVTGILKQM
;
A
#
# COMPACT_ATOMS: atom_id res chain seq x y z
N ILE A 1 -7.54 29.37 70.29
CA ILE A 1 -8.86 29.32 69.62
C ILE A 1 -8.74 29.97 68.24
N GLU A 2 -8.27 31.22 68.18
CA GLU A 2 -8.03 31.98 66.95
C GLU A 2 -7.12 31.28 65.91
N THR A 3 -6.05 30.61 66.35
CA THR A 3 -5.15 29.82 65.47
C THR A 3 -5.79 28.57 64.89
N ALA A 4 -6.77 27.97 65.57
CA ALA A 4 -7.51 26.80 65.09
C ALA A 4 -8.58 27.21 64.08
N GLU A 5 -9.25 28.35 64.29
CA GLU A 5 -10.23 28.91 63.37
C GLU A 5 -9.59 29.36 62.05
N GLY A 6 -8.41 30.00 62.11
CA GLY A 6 -7.64 30.36 60.91
C GLY A 6 -7.23 29.13 60.08
N LYS A 7 -6.75 28.05 60.73
CA LYS A 7 -6.44 26.79 60.04
C LYS A 7 -7.70 26.14 59.45
N LEU A 8 -8.83 26.17 60.14
CA LEU A 8 -10.09 25.64 59.64
C LEU A 8 -10.54 26.39 58.37
N ALA A 9 -10.44 27.72 58.37
CA ALA A 9 -10.76 28.55 57.21
C ALA A 9 -9.85 28.23 56.01
N GLN A 10 -8.54 28.13 56.24
CA GLN A 10 -7.57 27.75 55.21
C GLN A 10 -7.87 26.37 54.62
N THR A 11 -8.12 25.37 55.48
CA THR A 11 -8.37 23.99 55.05
C THR A 11 -9.66 23.88 54.25
N LYS A 12 -10.71 24.63 54.64
CA LYS A 12 -11.97 24.70 53.87
C LYS A 12 -11.78 25.39 52.50
N GLY A 13 -10.94 26.42 52.43
CA GLY A 13 -10.57 27.06 51.17
C GLY A 13 -9.86 26.09 50.24
N ALA A 14 -8.81 25.44 50.73
CA ALA A 14 -8.05 24.44 49.98
C ALA A 14 -8.91 23.25 49.53
N LEU A 15 -9.88 22.81 50.34
CA LEU A 15 -10.80 21.74 49.96
C LEU A 15 -11.72 22.14 48.80
N LYS A 16 -12.19 23.39 48.77
CA LYS A 16 -13.02 23.91 47.67
C LYS A 16 -12.22 24.03 46.38
N GLU A 17 -11.00 24.55 46.48
CA GLU A 17 -10.08 24.69 45.35
C GLU A 17 -9.73 23.30 44.78
N ALA A 18 -9.34 22.35 45.62
CA ALA A 18 -9.06 20.98 45.20
C ALA A 18 -10.28 20.27 44.58
N ALA A 19 -11.50 20.58 45.02
CA ALA A 19 -12.72 20.06 44.42
C ALA A 19 -12.98 20.64 43.02
N ALA A 20 -12.72 21.94 42.84
CA ALA A 20 -12.78 22.61 41.54
C ALA A 20 -11.72 22.03 40.59
N ASP A 21 -10.47 21.94 41.02
CA ASP A 21 -9.36 21.39 40.24
C ASP A 21 -9.63 19.94 39.82
N ARG A 22 -10.17 19.12 40.73
CA ARG A 22 -10.55 17.74 40.41
C ARG A 22 -11.62 17.68 39.32
N THR A 23 -12.57 18.60 39.32
CA THR A 23 -13.64 18.64 38.33
C THR A 23 -13.07 19.03 36.97
N SER A 24 -12.29 20.11 36.92
CA SER A 24 -11.64 20.55 35.68
C SER A 24 -10.64 19.52 35.14
N ALA A 25 -9.89 18.85 36.00
CA ALA A 25 -8.98 17.77 35.57
C ALA A 25 -9.73 16.58 34.98
N LYS A 26 -10.91 16.23 35.51
CA LYS A 26 -11.75 15.16 34.94
C LYS A 26 -12.30 15.54 33.57
N GLU A 27 -12.74 16.78 33.41
CA GLU A 27 -13.21 17.31 32.12
C GLU A 27 -12.08 17.28 31.09
N ALA A 28 -10.90 17.77 31.44
CA ALA A 28 -9.73 17.75 30.56
C ALA A 28 -9.30 16.32 30.16
N VAL A 29 -9.37 15.35 31.08
CA VAL A 29 -9.09 13.94 30.77
C VAL A 29 -10.15 13.37 29.84
N ALA A 30 -11.44 13.67 30.06
CA ALA A 30 -12.51 13.20 29.19
C ALA A 30 -12.36 13.76 27.76
N GLU A 31 -12.06 15.05 27.64
CA GLU A 31 -11.76 15.68 26.34
C GLU A 31 -10.54 15.05 25.67
N ALA A 32 -9.45 14.85 26.40
CA ALA A 32 -8.24 14.21 25.87
C ALA A 32 -8.48 12.75 25.44
N MET A 33 -9.32 12.01 26.15
CA MET A 33 -9.75 10.66 25.76
C MET A 33 -10.57 10.69 24.48
N ALA A 34 -11.54 11.60 24.37
CA ALA A 34 -12.36 11.75 23.17
C ALA A 34 -11.53 12.11 21.92
N ILE A 35 -10.52 12.97 22.08
CA ILE A 35 -9.57 13.30 21.01
C ILE A 35 -8.77 12.06 20.61
N ARG A 36 -8.21 11.32 21.58
CA ARG A 36 -7.45 10.09 21.28
C ARG A 36 -8.29 9.02 20.58
N GLU A 37 -9.53 8.82 21.01
CA GLU A 37 -10.44 7.86 20.38
C GLU A 37 -10.74 8.26 18.94
N LYS A 38 -10.98 9.55 18.69
CA LYS A 38 -11.19 10.08 17.33
C LYS A 38 -9.96 9.90 16.45
N GLU A 39 -8.77 10.22 16.95
CA GLU A 39 -7.51 10.06 16.22
C GLU A 39 -7.19 8.59 15.95
N ALA A 40 -7.41 7.70 16.92
CA ALA A 40 -7.21 6.27 16.75
C ALA A 40 -8.15 5.68 15.68
N ALA A 41 -9.42 6.12 15.66
CA ALA A 41 -10.38 5.71 14.64
C ALA A 41 -9.97 6.20 13.25
N ALA A 42 -9.55 7.46 13.12
CA ALA A 42 -9.06 8.02 11.86
C ALA A 42 -7.82 7.28 11.34
N PHE A 43 -6.85 7.02 12.23
CA PHE A 43 -5.64 6.26 11.91
C PHE A 43 -5.97 4.84 11.45
N ALA A 44 -6.88 4.15 12.13
CA ALA A 44 -7.29 2.80 11.75
C ALA A 44 -7.94 2.76 10.36
N ALA A 45 -8.78 3.76 10.05
CA ALA A 45 -9.40 3.89 8.74
C ALA A 45 -8.36 4.16 7.64
N GLU A 46 -7.47 5.13 7.85
CA GLU A 46 -6.41 5.47 6.89
C GLU A 46 -5.44 4.30 6.67
N LYS A 47 -5.04 3.62 7.75
CA LYS A 47 -4.21 2.41 7.66
C LYS A 47 -4.89 1.32 6.82
N ALA A 48 -6.18 1.07 7.04
CA ALA A 48 -6.91 0.06 6.27
C ALA A 48 -6.98 0.42 4.78
N GLU A 49 -7.20 1.70 4.45
CA GLU A 49 -7.18 2.18 3.07
C GLU A 49 -5.80 2.02 2.42
N LEU A 50 -4.75 2.45 3.11
CA LEU A 50 -3.38 2.32 2.62
C LEU A 50 -2.97 0.85 2.42
N ASP A 51 -3.31 -0.04 3.36
CA ASP A 51 -3.05 -1.48 3.23
C ASP A 51 -3.77 -2.07 2.01
N MET A 52 -5.02 -1.67 1.76
CA MET A 52 -5.76 -2.08 0.55
C MET A 52 -5.10 -1.57 -0.72
N ASN A 53 -4.64 -0.32 -0.73
CA ASN A 53 -3.95 0.29 -1.87
C ASN A 53 -2.61 -0.40 -2.16
N ILE A 54 -1.81 -0.71 -1.14
CA ILE A 54 -0.56 -1.47 -1.27
C ILE A 54 -0.85 -2.85 -1.86
N ALA A 55 -1.87 -3.55 -1.36
CA ALA A 55 -2.26 -4.85 -1.89
C ALA A 55 -2.72 -4.77 -3.36
N ALA A 56 -3.42 -3.70 -3.73
CA ALA A 56 -3.82 -3.44 -5.12
C ALA A 56 -2.62 -3.17 -6.03
N ILE A 57 -1.66 -2.35 -5.57
CA ILE A 57 -0.41 -2.07 -6.29
C ILE A 57 0.40 -3.37 -6.46
N ALA A 58 0.54 -4.18 -5.43
CA ALA A 58 1.23 -5.47 -5.51
C ALA A 58 0.58 -6.41 -6.55
N LYS A 59 -0.76 -6.45 -6.61
CA LYS A 59 -1.49 -7.21 -7.64
C LYS A 59 -1.27 -6.63 -9.03
N ALA A 60 -1.28 -5.31 -9.18
CA ALA A 60 -1.02 -4.63 -10.45
C ALA A 60 0.42 -4.91 -10.93
N VAL A 61 1.42 -4.83 -10.05
CA VAL A 61 2.80 -5.21 -10.35
C VAL A 61 2.89 -6.67 -10.77
N ALA A 62 2.27 -7.60 -10.04
CA ALA A 62 2.27 -9.01 -10.42
C ALA A 62 1.59 -9.26 -11.78
N ALA A 63 0.52 -8.52 -12.10
CA ALA A 63 -0.14 -8.59 -13.40
C ALA A 63 0.74 -8.01 -14.51
N LEU A 64 1.43 -6.89 -14.26
CA LEU A 64 2.41 -6.31 -15.18
C LEU A 64 3.58 -7.27 -15.41
N GLU A 65 4.15 -7.88 -14.36
CA GLU A 65 5.23 -8.86 -14.50
C GLU A 65 4.79 -10.07 -15.32
N LYS A 66 3.58 -10.60 -15.07
CA LYS A 66 3.02 -11.70 -15.87
C LYS A 66 2.75 -11.30 -17.33
N GLY A 67 2.34 -10.05 -17.57
CA GLY A 67 2.11 -9.50 -18.90
C GLY A 67 3.39 -9.16 -19.66
N MET A 68 4.44 -8.73 -18.95
CA MET A 68 5.74 -8.36 -19.51
C MET A 68 6.64 -9.56 -19.76
N ALA A 69 6.60 -10.55 -18.88
CA ALA A 69 7.45 -11.73 -18.97
C ALA A 69 6.89 -12.76 -19.94
N GLY A 70 6.68 -12.39 -21.22
CA GLY A 70 6.66 -13.32 -22.35
C GLY A 70 5.89 -14.64 -22.16
N SER A 71 4.87 -14.68 -21.30
CA SER A 71 4.30 -15.94 -20.81
C SER A 71 3.70 -16.74 -21.96
N PHE A 72 3.15 -16.01 -22.93
CA PHE A 72 2.73 -16.55 -24.21
C PHE A 72 3.85 -17.28 -24.95
N LEU A 73 5.04 -16.67 -25.11
CA LEU A 73 6.20 -17.26 -25.79
C LEU A 73 6.75 -18.51 -25.08
N GLN A 74 6.55 -18.62 -23.76
CA GLN A 74 6.96 -19.78 -22.97
C GLN A 74 5.92 -20.92 -22.98
N THR A 75 4.71 -20.71 -23.49
CA THR A 75 3.67 -21.75 -23.56
C THR A 75 3.93 -22.79 -24.65
N THR A 76 3.41 -24.01 -24.46
CA THR A 76 3.40 -25.07 -25.48
C THR A 76 2.67 -24.63 -26.77
N ALA A 77 1.70 -23.71 -26.67
CA ALA A 77 0.99 -23.15 -27.82
C ALA A 77 1.93 -22.30 -28.69
N ALA A 78 2.80 -21.47 -28.12
CA ALA A 78 3.80 -20.72 -28.88
C ALA A 78 4.88 -21.61 -29.49
N GLN A 79 5.27 -22.70 -28.82
CA GLN A 79 6.19 -23.70 -29.36
C GLN A 79 5.59 -24.41 -30.58
N LEU A 80 4.31 -24.80 -30.49
CA LEU A 80 3.57 -25.40 -31.60
C LEU A 80 3.42 -24.40 -32.76
N LEU A 81 3.08 -23.14 -32.46
CA LEU A 81 2.94 -22.08 -33.46
C LEU A 81 4.28 -21.83 -34.19
N ARG A 82 5.40 -21.79 -33.46
CA ARG A 82 6.74 -21.71 -34.06
C ARG A 82 7.00 -22.87 -35.00
N GLN A 83 6.68 -24.10 -34.61
CA GLN A 83 6.90 -25.28 -35.43
C GLN A 83 6.02 -25.28 -36.70
N VAL A 84 4.77 -24.83 -36.59
CA VAL A 84 3.86 -24.65 -37.72
C VAL A 84 4.36 -23.56 -38.67
N VAL A 85 4.77 -22.40 -38.15
CA VAL A 85 5.30 -21.28 -38.95
C VAL A 85 6.59 -21.67 -39.66
N MET A 86 7.44 -22.52 -39.07
CA MET A 86 8.65 -23.02 -39.72
C MET A 86 8.38 -24.12 -40.76
N SER A 87 7.28 -24.88 -40.62
CA SER A 87 6.97 -26.02 -41.50
C SER A 87 6.02 -25.68 -42.66
N LYS A 88 5.25 -24.59 -42.55
CA LYS A 88 4.32 -24.12 -43.60
C LYS A 88 5.09 -23.48 -44.76
N GLN A 89 5.02 -24.02 -45.97
CA GLN A 89 5.63 -23.40 -47.16
C GLN A 89 4.75 -22.32 -47.83
N ASP A 90 3.45 -22.30 -47.56
CA ASP A 90 2.47 -21.33 -48.10
C ASP A 90 2.39 -20.03 -47.27
N MET A 91 3.52 -19.38 -47.01
CA MET A 91 3.55 -18.08 -46.33
C MET A 91 4.63 -17.22 -46.93
N LEU A 92 4.32 -15.94 -47.15
CA LEU A 92 5.27 -14.94 -47.62
C LEU A 92 6.45 -14.89 -46.67
N ASP A 93 7.67 -14.93 -47.21
CA ASP A 93 8.89 -14.98 -46.40
C ASP A 93 9.04 -13.77 -45.47
N ALA A 94 8.50 -12.61 -45.87
CA ALA A 94 8.44 -11.41 -45.01
C ALA A 94 7.60 -11.65 -43.74
N ASP A 95 6.38 -12.18 -43.88
CA ASP A 95 5.49 -12.47 -42.75
C ASP A 95 6.05 -13.58 -41.88
N ARG A 96 6.69 -14.59 -42.49
CA ARG A 96 7.39 -15.65 -41.78
C ARG A 96 8.53 -15.08 -40.94
N GLN A 97 9.33 -14.18 -41.50
CA GLN A 97 10.48 -13.60 -40.82
C GLN A 97 10.05 -12.68 -39.69
N GLU A 98 8.96 -11.93 -39.85
CA GLU A 98 8.35 -11.12 -38.80
C GLU A 98 7.82 -11.98 -37.65
N LEU A 99 7.03 -13.02 -37.95
CA LEU A 99 6.49 -13.94 -36.94
C LEU A 99 7.58 -14.75 -36.24
N VAL A 100 8.60 -15.20 -36.96
CA VAL A 100 9.75 -15.89 -36.35
C VAL A 100 10.55 -14.92 -35.49
N SER A 101 10.69 -13.64 -35.87
CA SER A 101 11.38 -12.64 -35.05
C SER A 101 10.65 -12.39 -33.72
N PHE A 102 9.32 -12.29 -33.76
CA PHE A 102 8.48 -12.12 -32.58
C PHE A 102 8.49 -13.38 -31.69
N LEU A 103 8.39 -14.57 -32.29
CA LEU A 103 8.40 -15.85 -31.57
C LEU A 103 9.80 -16.29 -31.10
N SER A 104 10.87 -15.71 -31.66
CA SER A 104 12.27 -15.98 -31.29
C SER A 104 12.87 -14.88 -30.42
N ALA A 105 12.11 -13.84 -30.08
CA ALA A 105 12.44 -12.88 -29.04
C ALA A 105 12.41 -13.57 -27.67
N LYS A 106 13.38 -14.46 -27.46
CA LYS A 106 13.63 -15.16 -26.20
C LYS A 106 14.41 -14.20 -25.33
N ASP A 107 13.75 -13.66 -24.32
CA ASP A 107 14.35 -13.04 -23.14
C ASP A 107 15.56 -12.11 -23.43
N GLY A 108 15.31 -10.82 -23.71
CA GLY A 108 16.24 -9.76 -23.28
C GLY A 108 16.98 -8.86 -24.29
N ALA A 109 16.67 -8.82 -25.59
CA ALA A 109 17.51 -8.07 -26.55
C ALA A 109 16.82 -6.98 -27.41
N GLY A 110 15.77 -6.30 -26.90
CA GLY A 110 15.25 -5.13 -27.65
C GLY A 110 14.03 -4.42 -27.08
N TYR A 111 13.29 -5.05 -26.18
CA TYR A 111 12.27 -4.37 -25.37
C TYR A 111 12.64 -4.54 -23.91
N THR A 112 13.57 -3.73 -23.42
CA THR A 112 13.63 -3.40 -21.99
C THR A 112 12.38 -2.58 -21.72
N PRO A 113 11.35 -3.12 -21.05
CA PRO A 113 10.22 -2.30 -20.68
C PRO A 113 10.81 -1.24 -19.74
N LYS A 114 10.66 0.06 -20.06
CA LYS A 114 10.87 1.13 -19.07
C LYS A 114 10.09 0.86 -17.77
N SER A 115 9.09 -0.02 -17.85
CA SER A 115 8.36 -0.59 -16.74
C SER A 115 9.20 -1.37 -15.73
N GLY A 116 10.43 -1.83 -16.03
CA GLY A 116 11.29 -2.54 -15.08
C GLY A 116 11.76 -1.67 -13.91
N GLU A 117 12.24 -0.45 -14.22
CA GLU A 117 12.52 0.58 -13.20
C GLU A 117 11.24 1.01 -12.48
N VAL A 118 10.13 1.15 -13.21
CA VAL A 118 8.84 1.52 -12.61
C VAL A 118 8.33 0.42 -11.66
N THR A 119 8.46 -0.86 -12.01
CA THR A 119 8.13 -1.98 -11.12
C THR A 119 9.11 -2.08 -9.95
N GLY A 120 10.38 -1.72 -10.13
CA GLY A 120 11.36 -1.63 -9.04
C GLY A 120 10.99 -0.57 -8.03
N ILE A 121 10.65 0.64 -8.50
CA ILE A 121 10.18 1.74 -7.66
C ILE A 121 8.84 1.39 -6.98
N LEU A 122 7.89 0.79 -7.71
CA LEU A 122 6.59 0.38 -7.15
C LEU A 122 6.68 -0.79 -6.16
N LYS A 123 7.74 -1.61 -6.23
CA LYS A 123 8.03 -2.66 -5.22
C LYS A 123 8.69 -2.12 -3.97
N GLN A 124 9.34 -0.95 -4.08
CA GLN A 124 10.08 -0.32 -2.98
C GLN A 124 9.23 0.70 -2.21
N MET A 125 8.07 1.08 -2.76
CA MET A 125 6.98 1.76 -2.06
C MET A 125 6.11 0.76 -1.31
#